data_AF-A0A1S2J2W3-F1
#
_entry.id   AF-A0A1S2J2W3-F1
#
_cell.length_a   1.000
_cell.length_b   1.000
_cell.length_c   1.000
_cell.angle_alpha   90.00
_cell.angle_beta   90.00
_cell.angle_gamma   90.00
#
_symmetry.space_group_name_H-M   'P 1'
#
loop_
_entity.id
_entity.type
_entity.pdbx_description
1 polymer ?
#
loop_
_entity_poly.entity_id
_entity_poly.type
_entity_poly.pdbx_seq_one_letter_code
_entity_poly.pdbx_strand_id
1 'polypeptide(L)'
;MDQADQFSATGIEHHEISKTFGSTDLVILRSKYSGDVESGDESVRLARYLLEAGYAVNDHKPTSGIRVILQGYRGQPLGLALENSGWQGVVYEESEPGRFFVNGAVLENKLGKWPGRMPETAPH
;
A
#
# COMPACT_ATOMS: atom_id res chain seq x y z
N MET A 1 2.41 -17.69 16.30
CA MET A 1 3.27 -16.48 16.30
C MET A 1 3.14 -15.94 14.91
N ASP A 2 2.19 -15.04 14.75
CA ASP A 2 1.76 -14.57 13.44
C ASP A 2 2.69 -13.48 12.96
N GLN A 3 3.31 -13.71 11.81
CA GLN A 3 4.25 -12.77 11.19
C GLN A 3 3.60 -11.45 10.76
N ALA A 4 2.26 -11.32 10.89
CA ALA A 4 1.56 -10.05 10.77
C ALA A 4 1.91 -9.08 11.92
N ASP A 5 2.10 -9.59 13.15
CA ASP A 5 2.57 -8.79 14.29
C ASP A 5 3.98 -8.24 14.06
N GLN A 6 4.77 -8.88 13.19
CA GLN A 6 6.14 -8.46 12.92
C GLN A 6 6.20 -7.13 12.14
N PHE A 7 5.22 -6.83 11.28
CA PHE A 7 5.14 -5.54 10.56
C PHE A 7 4.49 -4.43 11.39
N SER A 8 3.61 -4.77 12.34
CA SER A 8 3.11 -3.83 13.35
C SER A 8 4.19 -3.44 14.36
N ALA A 9 5.17 -4.33 14.61
CA ALA A 9 6.29 -4.11 15.53
C ALA A 9 7.58 -3.57 14.87
N THR A 10 7.70 -3.56 13.54
CA THR A 10 8.92 -3.11 12.82
C THR A 10 8.79 -1.72 12.22
N GLY A 11 8.76 -0.69 13.07
CA GLY A 11 9.37 0.61 12.74
C GLY A 11 8.85 1.33 11.48
N ILE A 12 7.62 1.06 11.02
CA ILE A 12 7.03 1.84 9.93
C ILE A 12 6.42 3.11 10.52
N GLU A 13 7.24 4.15 10.64
CA GLU A 13 6.76 5.51 10.87
C GLU A 13 6.00 5.98 9.61
N HIS A 14 4.68 6.10 9.72
CA HIS A 14 3.81 6.58 8.64
C HIS A 14 3.68 8.10 8.75
N HIS A 15 4.16 8.82 7.76
CA HIS A 15 3.88 10.25 7.60
C HIS A 15 2.88 10.45 6.47
N GLU A 16 1.64 10.76 6.85
CA GLU A 16 0.57 11.12 5.93
C GLU A 16 0.94 12.40 5.18
N ILE A 17 0.80 12.37 3.85
CA ILE A 17 0.72 13.59 3.08
C ILE A 17 -0.45 13.46 2.11
N SER A 18 -1.66 13.75 2.60
CA SER A 18 -2.80 14.03 1.73
C SER A 18 -2.46 15.26 0.89
N LYS A 19 -2.28 15.07 -0.42
CA LYS A 19 -1.95 16.15 -1.37
C LYS A 19 -2.96 16.19 -2.48
N THR A 20 -3.68 17.30 -2.54
CA THR A 20 -4.54 17.68 -3.66
C THR A 20 -3.69 18.37 -4.73
N PHE A 21 -3.71 17.85 -5.96
CA PHE A 21 -3.15 18.49 -7.14
C PHE A 21 -4.28 18.89 -8.10
N GLY A 22 -4.69 20.17 -8.07
CA GLY A 22 -5.84 20.63 -8.85
C GLY A 22 -7.15 20.00 -8.35
N SER A 23 -7.88 19.28 -9.21
CA SER A 23 -9.08 18.51 -8.84
C SER A 23 -8.77 17.06 -8.43
N THR A 24 -7.50 16.74 -8.18
CA THR A 24 -7.03 15.37 -8.00
C THR A 24 -6.58 15.15 -6.56
N ASP A 25 -7.34 14.36 -5.80
CA ASP A 25 -6.99 13.91 -4.47
C ASP A 25 -6.36 12.52 -4.52
N LEU A 26 -5.22 12.38 -3.84
CA LEU A 26 -4.42 11.17 -3.80
C LEU A 26 -3.84 11.00 -2.40
N VAL A 27 -4.02 9.80 -1.83
CA VAL A 27 -3.41 9.45 -0.54
C VAL A 27 -1.97 9.08 -0.80
N ILE A 28 -1.02 9.84 -0.24
CA ILE A 28 0.40 9.48 -0.27
C ILE A 28 0.77 8.90 1.08
N LEU A 29 1.07 7.60 1.10
CA LEU A 29 1.73 6.98 2.23
C LEU A 29 3.23 7.02 2.03
N ARG A 30 3.91 7.78 2.89
CA ARG A 30 5.36 7.76 2.99
C ARG A 30 5.77 6.99 4.22
N SER A 31 6.55 5.95 3.98
CA SER A 31 7.02 5.03 5.00
C SER A 31 8.51 4.81 4.79
N LYS A 32 9.27 4.68 5.89
CA LYS A 32 10.67 4.21 5.82
C LYS A 32 10.70 2.72 6.13
N TYR A 33 11.48 1.97 5.37
CA TYR A 33 11.69 0.53 5.57
C TYR A 33 13.17 0.24 5.70
N SER A 34 13.54 -0.41 6.80
CA SER A 34 14.93 -0.83 7.09
C SER A 34 15.05 -2.34 7.26
N GLY A 35 14.03 -3.10 6.85
CA GLY A 35 14.09 -4.57 6.83
C GLY A 35 14.61 -5.09 5.50
N ASP A 36 14.87 -6.39 5.47
CA ASP A 36 15.04 -7.14 4.23
C ASP A 36 13.70 -7.79 3.84
N VAL A 37 13.47 -7.99 2.54
CA VAL A 37 12.35 -8.79 2.03
C VAL A 37 12.96 -9.91 1.23
N GLU A 38 12.78 -11.14 1.70
CA GLU A 38 13.52 -12.31 1.21
C GLU A 38 12.73 -13.06 0.13
N SER A 39 11.42 -12.77 -0.01
CA SER A 39 10.54 -13.51 -0.91
C SER A 39 9.50 -12.66 -1.66
N GLY A 40 8.94 -13.31 -2.70
CA GLY A 40 7.84 -12.78 -3.50
C GLY A 40 6.60 -12.46 -2.66
N ASP A 41 6.20 -13.42 -1.83
CA ASP A 41 4.98 -13.35 -1.02
C ASP A 41 5.07 -12.27 0.07
N GLU A 42 6.25 -12.07 0.66
CA GLU A 42 6.48 -10.98 1.61
C GLU A 42 6.34 -9.60 0.97
N SER A 43 6.79 -9.45 -0.28
CA SER A 43 6.61 -8.20 -1.03
C SER A 43 5.13 -7.91 -1.28
N VAL A 44 4.35 -8.95 -1.64
CA VAL A 44 2.90 -8.82 -1.84
C VAL A 44 2.22 -8.43 -0.53
N ARG A 45 2.56 -9.10 0.59
CA ARG A 45 2.02 -8.79 1.92
C ARG A 45 2.34 -7.36 2.35
N LEU A 46 3.60 -6.93 2.20
CA LEU A 46 4.04 -5.58 2.54
C LEU A 46 3.31 -4.52 1.70
N ALA A 47 3.25 -4.72 0.39
CA ALA A 47 2.57 -3.79 -0.51
C ALA A 47 1.06 -3.69 -0.21
N ARG A 48 0.42 -4.83 0.08
CA ARG A 48 -1.00 -4.88 0.48
C ARG A 48 -1.25 -4.18 1.81
N TYR A 49 -0.41 -4.41 2.82
CA TYR A 49 -0.51 -3.76 4.12
C TYR A 49 -0.45 -2.23 3.99
N LEU A 50 0.47 -1.72 3.16
CA LEU A 50 0.57 -0.28 2.88
C LEU A 50 -0.72 0.24 2.22
N LEU A 51 -1.31 -0.49 1.26
CA LEU A 51 -2.58 -0.08 0.67
C LEU A 51 -3.74 -0.09 1.67
N GLU A 52 -3.84 -1.11 2.52
CA GLU A 52 -4.87 -1.20 3.56
C GLU A 52 -4.75 -0.04 4.55
N ALA A 53 -3.54 0.29 4.98
CA ALA A 53 -3.27 1.46 5.82
C ALA A 53 -3.71 2.77 5.12
N GLY A 54 -3.41 2.92 3.83
CA GLY A 54 -3.78 4.13 3.09
C GLY A 54 -5.27 4.23 2.82
N TYR A 55 -5.93 3.08 2.71
CA TYR A 55 -7.36 2.95 2.51
C TYR A 55 -8.14 3.32 3.78
N ALA A 56 -7.63 2.90 4.93
CA ALA A 56 -8.27 3.15 6.23
C ALA A 56 -8.13 4.57 6.74
N VAL A 57 -7.09 5.30 6.32
CA VAL A 57 -6.76 6.62 6.87
C VAL A 57 -7.65 7.74 6.31
N ASN A 58 -8.31 7.54 5.16
CA ASN A 58 -9.10 8.60 4.53
C ASN A 58 -10.60 8.29 4.54
N ASP A 59 -11.35 9.05 5.35
CA ASP A 59 -12.81 8.99 5.43
C ASP A 59 -13.51 9.38 4.11
N HIS A 60 -12.77 9.96 3.15
CA HIS A 60 -13.26 10.35 1.84
C HIS A 60 -12.51 9.60 0.73
N LYS A 61 -13.24 9.15 -0.28
CA LYS A 61 -12.66 8.47 -1.43
C LYS A 61 -11.77 9.44 -2.22
N PRO A 62 -10.46 9.16 -2.39
CA PRO A 62 -9.62 9.97 -3.27
C PRO A 62 -10.10 9.84 -4.72
N THR A 63 -10.06 10.93 -5.48
CA THR A 63 -10.48 10.91 -6.88
C THR A 63 -9.59 10.01 -7.75
N SER A 64 -8.32 9.82 -7.37
CA SER A 64 -7.37 8.98 -8.11
C SER A 64 -7.12 7.62 -7.46
N GLY A 65 -6.79 7.57 -6.16
CA GLY A 65 -6.39 6.34 -5.49
C GLY A 65 -5.29 6.57 -4.44
N ILE A 66 -4.47 5.54 -4.21
CA ILE A 66 -3.38 5.55 -3.22
C ILE A 66 -2.04 5.44 -3.95
N ARG A 67 -1.12 6.36 -3.65
CA ARG A 67 0.29 6.24 -4.01
C ARG A 67 1.09 5.88 -2.77
N VAL A 68 1.89 4.84 -2.89
CA VAL A 68 2.79 4.39 -1.83
C VAL A 68 4.21 4.79 -2.20
N ILE A 69 4.96 5.31 -1.22
CA ILE A 69 6.38 5.63 -1.34
C ILE A 69 7.09 5.04 -0.12
N LEU A 70 7.68 3.86 -0.31
CA LEU A 70 8.49 3.18 0.68
C LEU A 70 9.97 3.51 0.48
N GLN A 71 10.51 4.40 1.32
CA GLN A 71 11.91 4.79 1.28
C GLN A 71 12.81 3.71 1.87
N GLY A 72 13.96 3.48 1.25
CA GLY A 72 14.96 2.51 1.72
C GLY A 72 14.70 1.06 1.27
N TYR A 73 13.56 0.79 0.64
CA TYR A 73 13.24 -0.52 0.09
C TYR A 73 14.15 -0.87 -1.10
N ARG A 74 14.77 -2.05 -1.05
CA ARG A 74 15.71 -2.56 -2.07
C ARG A 74 15.31 -3.92 -2.67
N GLY A 75 14.13 -4.44 -2.31
CA GLY A 75 13.63 -5.70 -2.84
C GLY A 75 13.07 -5.56 -4.27
N GLN A 76 12.38 -6.60 -4.74
CA GLN A 76 11.69 -6.56 -6.03
C GLN A 76 10.61 -5.47 -6.07
N PRO A 77 10.29 -4.86 -7.23
CA PRO A 77 9.28 -3.82 -7.30
C PRO A 77 7.94 -4.25 -6.66
N LEU A 78 7.49 -3.52 -5.64
CA LEU A 78 6.28 -3.84 -4.89
C LEU A 78 5.03 -3.85 -5.79
N GLY A 79 5.00 -2.96 -6.78
CA GLY A 79 3.92 -2.94 -7.76
C GLY A 79 3.89 -4.16 -8.67
N LEU A 80 5.06 -4.66 -9.10
CA LEU A 80 5.16 -5.90 -9.87
C LEU A 80 4.68 -7.10 -9.05
N ALA A 81 5.07 -7.17 -7.78
CA ALA A 81 4.61 -8.22 -6.87
C ALA A 81 3.06 -8.21 -6.74
N LEU A 82 2.46 -7.04 -6.54
CA LEU A 82 1.00 -6.89 -6.50
C LEU A 82 0.33 -7.28 -7.81
N GLU A 83 0.85 -6.81 -8.94
CA GLU A 83 0.33 -7.15 -10.27
C GLU A 83 0.32 -8.66 -10.50
N ASN A 84 1.44 -9.34 -10.20
CA ASN A 84 1.57 -10.80 -10.29
C ASN A 84 0.61 -11.55 -9.34
N SER A 85 0.24 -10.95 -8.21
CA SER A 85 -0.77 -11.48 -7.29
C SER A 85 -2.22 -11.23 -7.74
N GLY A 86 -2.42 -10.63 -8.91
CA GLY A 86 -3.73 -10.40 -9.52
C GLY A 86 -4.34 -9.04 -9.25
N TRP A 87 -3.57 -8.05 -8.79
CA TRP A 87 -4.00 -6.64 -8.76
C TRP A 87 -3.77 -5.99 -10.13
N GLN A 88 -4.70 -6.19 -11.05
CA GLN A 88 -4.59 -5.62 -12.40
C GLN A 88 -4.71 -4.09 -12.36
N GLY A 89 -3.81 -3.39 -13.06
CA GLY A 89 -3.82 -1.91 -13.15
C GLY A 89 -3.05 -1.19 -12.03
N VAL A 90 -2.13 -1.89 -11.35
CA VAL A 90 -1.11 -1.27 -10.50
C VAL A 90 -0.08 -0.59 -11.39
N VAL A 91 0.26 0.66 -11.09
CA VAL A 91 1.29 1.42 -11.81
C VAL A 91 2.54 1.50 -10.94
N TYR A 92 3.70 1.13 -11.48
CA TYR A 92 4.98 1.17 -10.76
C TYR A 92 6.13 1.45 -11.72
N GLU A 93 7.28 1.82 -11.14
CA GLU A 93 8.53 2.04 -11.88
C GLU A 93 9.57 1.06 -11.35
N GLU A 94 10.21 0.29 -12.24
CA GLU A 94 11.23 -0.69 -11.85
C GLU A 94 12.44 -0.04 -11.17
N SER A 95 12.78 1.20 -11.56
CA SER A 95 13.87 1.99 -10.97
C SER A 95 13.57 2.47 -9.54
N GLU A 96 12.31 2.45 -9.12
CA GLU A 96 11.87 2.87 -7.80
C GLU A 96 11.02 1.76 -7.15
N PRO A 97 11.65 0.66 -6.70
CA PRO A 97 10.93 -0.57 -6.33
C PRO A 97 9.97 -0.39 -5.14
N GLY A 98 10.21 0.63 -4.29
CA GLY A 98 9.33 1.00 -3.19
C GLY A 98 8.16 1.91 -3.58
N ARG A 99 8.01 2.29 -4.86
CA ARG A 99 6.98 3.21 -5.32
C ARG A 99 5.99 2.54 -6.26
N PHE A 100 4.72 2.68 -5.93
CA PHE A 100 3.63 2.22 -6.77
C PHE A 100 2.36 3.02 -6.51
N PHE A 101 1.42 2.94 -7.43
CA PHE A 101 0.12 3.58 -7.36
C PHE A 101 -0.96 2.59 -7.74
N VAL A 102 -2.06 2.60 -6.97
CA VAL A 102 -3.25 1.81 -7.26
C VAL A 102 -4.44 2.75 -7.32
N ASN A 103 -5.17 2.69 -8.42
CA ASN A 103 -6.34 3.54 -8.61
C ASN A 103 -7.50 3.12 -7.69
N GLY A 104 -8.42 4.06 -7.44
CA GLY A 104 -9.56 3.83 -6.54
C GLY A 104 -10.46 2.66 -6.95
N ALA A 105 -10.65 2.39 -8.24
CA ALA A 105 -11.51 1.31 -8.70
C ALA A 105 -10.91 -0.08 -8.42
N VAL A 106 -9.60 -0.23 -8.60
CA VAL A 106 -8.86 -1.46 -8.25
C VAL A 106 -8.88 -1.68 -6.74
N LEU A 107 -8.67 -0.61 -5.96
CA LEU A 107 -8.78 -0.66 -4.51
C LEU A 107 -10.17 -1.10 -4.06
N GLU A 108 -11.23 -0.57 -4.68
CA GLU A 108 -12.59 -0.95 -4.32
C GLU A 108 -12.94 -2.40 -4.70
N ASN A 109 -12.40 -2.88 -5.83
CA ASN A 109 -12.55 -4.26 -6.24
C ASN A 109 -11.88 -5.24 -5.26
N LYS A 110 -10.72 -4.86 -4.71
CA LYS A 110 -9.90 -5.73 -3.86
C LYS A 110 -10.19 -5.62 -2.37
N LEU A 111 -10.54 -4.42 -1.89
CA LEU A 111 -10.69 -4.10 -0.47
C LEU A 111 -12.15 -3.80 -0.07
N GLY A 112 -13.08 -3.64 -1.03
CA GLY A 112 -14.47 -3.26 -0.77
C GLY A 112 -14.77 -1.79 -1.06
N LYS A 113 -16.00 -1.32 -0.82
CA LYS A 113 -16.41 0.07 -1.13
C LYS A 113 -15.73 1.08 -0.22
N TRP A 114 -15.25 2.22 -0.74
CA TRP A 114 -14.62 3.29 0.07
C TRP A 114 -15.66 4.16 0.80
N PRO A 115 -15.44 4.65 2.04
CA PRO A 115 -14.38 4.32 3.02
C PRO A 115 -14.74 3.07 3.85
N GLY A 116 -15.61 2.21 3.31
CA GLY A 116 -16.23 1.08 3.98
C GLY A 116 -15.23 0.34 4.87
N ARG A 117 -15.62 0.26 6.16
CA ARG A 117 -14.80 -0.21 7.29
C ARG A 117 -13.86 -1.30 6.82
N MET A 118 -12.55 -1.16 7.12
CA MET A 118 -11.63 -2.29 7.05
C MET A 118 -12.36 -3.49 7.67
N PRO A 119 -12.42 -4.65 6.98
CA PRO A 119 -13.01 -5.84 7.60
C PRO A 119 -12.36 -5.96 8.97
N GLU A 120 -13.17 -5.95 10.04
CA GLU A 120 -12.70 -6.07 11.42
C GLU A 120 -11.69 -7.21 11.40
N THR A 121 -10.43 -6.86 11.64
CA THR A 121 -9.22 -7.68 11.54
C THR A 121 -9.53 -9.17 11.41
N ALA A 122 -9.26 -9.75 10.24
CA ALA A 122 -9.23 -11.20 10.12
C ALA A 122 -8.40 -11.74 11.30
N PRO A 123 -8.94 -12.71 12.07
CA PRO A 123 -8.37 -13.08 13.35
C PRO A 123 -6.92 -13.55 13.16
N HIS A 124 -6.10 -13.01 14.06
CA HIS A 124 -4.68 -13.24 14.34
C HIS A 124 -4.08 -14.52 13.77
#